data_AF-A0A5E4JF31-F1
#
_entry.id   AF-A0A5E4JF31-F1
#
_cell.length_a   1.000
_cell.length_b   1.000
_cell.length_c   1.000
_cell.angle_alpha   90.00
_cell.angle_beta   90.00
_cell.angle_gamma   90.00
#
_symmetry.space_group_name_H-M   'P 1'
#
loop_
_entity.id
_entity.type
_entity.pdbx_description
1 polymer ?
#
loop_
_entity_poly.entity_id
_entity_poly.type
_entity_poly.pdbx_seq_one_letter_code
_entity_poly.pdbx_strand_id
1 'polypeptide(L)'
;MSKPKKAIELKKLIGFLCIFASVQFLLVMLYLESIIPGFDRAKNVISDLGVGSTALAFNSSIILTGAIVIILAFLFLKSSKKLLPFTALVVFGIAIACVGVFPTNIRAPHVTAAIITFVIGPLICIGSYWYSKKPQSYLFVLLWLISIIASISYQFSVLGGTGFGLLERIIVYPLLIWAIVFGIQMVIGKK
;
A
#
# COMPACT_ATOMS: atom_id res chain seq x y z
N MET A 1 35.33 0.98 -11.77
CA MET A 1 34.72 1.69 -10.63
C MET A 1 33.19 1.96 -10.71
N SER A 2 32.43 1.45 -11.69
CA SER A 2 31.03 1.89 -11.95
C SER A 2 29.90 1.08 -11.29
N LYS A 3 30.12 -0.20 -10.94
CA LYS A 3 29.08 -1.10 -10.37
C LYS A 3 28.53 -0.67 -8.99
N PRO A 4 29.35 -0.26 -8.00
CA PRO A 4 28.82 0.08 -6.66
C PRO A 4 27.99 1.36 -6.64
N LYS A 5 28.30 2.33 -7.51
CA LYS A 5 27.53 3.59 -7.62
C LYS A 5 26.12 3.33 -8.17
N LYS A 6 25.99 2.53 -9.24
CA LYS A 6 24.69 2.17 -9.82
C LYS A 6 23.76 1.43 -8.86
N ALA A 7 24.31 0.57 -7.98
CA ALA A 7 23.52 -0.12 -6.97
C ALA A 7 22.97 0.84 -5.89
N ILE A 8 23.76 1.85 -5.50
CA ILE A 8 23.34 2.87 -4.54
C ILE A 8 22.21 3.73 -5.13
N GLU A 9 22.35 4.19 -6.39
CA GLU A 9 21.31 4.98 -7.06
C GLU A 9 20.00 4.20 -7.22
N LEU A 10 20.08 2.90 -7.57
CA LEU A 10 18.90 2.04 -7.64
C LEU A 10 18.18 1.94 -6.29
N LYS A 11 18.93 1.74 -5.20
CA LYS A 11 18.36 1.65 -3.85
C LYS A 11 17.68 2.96 -3.44
N LYS A 12 18.30 4.11 -3.72
CA LYS A 12 17.71 5.43 -3.47
C LYS A 12 16.43 5.65 -4.28
N LEU A 13 16.42 5.24 -5.55
CA LEU A 13 15.23 5.32 -6.40
C LEU A 13 14.09 4.46 -5.86
N ILE A 14 14.37 3.22 -5.45
CA ILE A 14 13.39 2.35 -4.78
C ILE A 14 12.83 3.05 -3.54
N GLY A 15 13.71 3.61 -2.70
CA GLY A 15 13.28 4.29 -1.48
C GLY A 15 12.41 5.52 -1.74
N PHE A 16 12.80 6.35 -2.70
CA PHE A 16 12.03 7.53 -3.11
C PHE A 16 10.64 7.14 -3.63
N LEU A 17 10.55 6.12 -4.48
CA LEU A 17 9.27 5.66 -5.04
C LEU A 17 8.35 5.08 -3.96
N CYS A 18 8.88 4.34 -2.98
CA CYS A 18 8.09 3.89 -1.81
C CYS A 18 7.51 5.06 -1.03
N ILE A 19 8.33 6.08 -0.74
CA ILE A 19 7.87 7.28 0.00
C ILE A 19 6.84 8.04 -0.83
N PHE A 20 7.15 8.32 -2.10
CA PHE A 20 6.29 9.10 -2.97
C PHE A 20 4.92 8.45 -3.14
N ALA A 21 4.86 7.15 -3.46
CA ALA A 21 3.60 6.42 -3.63
C ALA A 21 2.74 6.46 -2.36
N SER A 22 3.34 6.28 -1.18
CA SER A 22 2.61 6.29 0.09
C SER A 22 2.15 7.69 0.50
N VAL A 23 3.04 8.68 0.41
CA VAL A 23 2.74 10.05 0.83
C VAL A 23 1.69 10.67 -0.07
N GLN A 24 1.82 10.52 -1.39
CA GLN A 24 0.84 11.09 -2.31
C GLN A 24 -0.56 10.50 -2.08
N PHE A 25 -0.67 9.19 -1.90
CA PHE A 25 -1.96 8.54 -1.66
C PHE A 25 -2.55 8.96 -0.30
N LEU A 26 -1.72 9.00 0.74
CA LEU A 26 -2.13 9.45 2.07
C LEU A 26 -2.68 10.88 2.04
N LEU A 27 -1.97 11.81 1.38
CA LEU A 27 -2.37 13.21 1.31
C LEU A 27 -3.64 13.41 0.50
N VAL A 28 -3.77 12.74 -0.67
CA VAL A 28 -4.99 12.80 -1.48
C VAL A 28 -6.17 12.25 -0.69
N MET A 29 -6.03 11.07 -0.07
CA MET A 29 -7.09 10.47 0.74
C MET A 29 -7.52 11.40 1.89
N LEU A 30 -6.58 11.91 2.70
CA LEU A 30 -6.91 12.80 3.82
C LEU A 30 -7.57 14.11 3.37
N TYR A 31 -7.13 14.67 2.24
CA TYR A 31 -7.75 15.86 1.66
C TYR A 31 -9.19 15.59 1.22
N LEU A 32 -9.41 14.51 0.45
CA LEU A 32 -10.74 14.17 -0.06
C LEU A 32 -11.71 13.82 1.07
N GLU A 33 -11.27 13.14 2.11
CA GLU A 33 -12.07 12.90 3.33
C GLU A 33 -12.52 14.19 4.00
N SER A 34 -11.70 15.26 3.94
CA SER A 34 -12.00 16.52 4.61
C SER A 34 -13.00 17.41 3.87
N ILE A 35 -13.20 17.18 2.56
CA ILE A 35 -14.08 17.98 1.72
C ILE A 35 -15.45 17.33 1.45
N ILE A 36 -15.63 16.04 1.74
CA ILE A 36 -16.92 15.37 1.58
C ILE A 36 -17.81 15.67 2.79
N PRO A 37 -18.96 16.35 2.62
CA PRO A 37 -19.85 16.66 3.74
C PRO A 37 -20.38 15.38 4.40
N GLY A 38 -20.31 15.33 5.74
CA GLY A 38 -20.83 14.21 6.52
C GLY A 38 -20.02 12.91 6.43
N PHE A 39 -18.82 12.94 5.85
CA PHE A 39 -17.94 11.76 5.76
C PHE A 39 -17.44 11.34 7.15
N ASP A 40 -17.84 10.16 7.59
CA ASP A 40 -17.47 9.58 8.88
C ASP A 40 -16.42 8.49 8.67
N ARG A 41 -15.16 8.77 9.03
CA ARG A 41 -14.04 7.82 8.87
C ARG A 41 -14.23 6.48 9.59
N ALA A 42 -15.09 6.41 10.60
CA ALA A 42 -15.38 5.15 11.27
C ALA A 42 -16.35 4.28 10.45
N LYS A 43 -17.26 4.91 9.70
CA LYS A 43 -18.35 4.24 8.98
C LYS A 43 -18.06 4.09 7.49
N ASN A 44 -17.58 5.16 6.85
CA ASN A 44 -17.32 5.23 5.42
C ASN A 44 -15.99 4.56 5.06
N VAL A 45 -16.05 3.68 4.06
CA VAL A 45 -14.88 3.00 3.51
C VAL A 45 -14.03 3.98 2.72
N ILE A 46 -12.73 3.68 2.61
CA ILE A 46 -11.78 4.52 1.86
C ILE A 46 -12.21 4.59 0.38
N SER A 47 -12.74 3.49 -0.16
CA SER A 47 -13.17 3.43 -1.56
C SER A 47 -14.42 4.25 -1.88
N ASP A 48 -15.16 4.75 -0.89
CA ASP A 48 -16.25 5.71 -1.11
C ASP A 48 -15.72 7.02 -1.72
N LEU A 49 -14.45 7.35 -1.49
CA LEU A 49 -13.79 8.49 -2.13
C LEU A 49 -13.65 8.32 -3.66
N GLY A 50 -13.77 7.09 -4.16
CA GLY A 50 -13.64 6.73 -5.57
C GLY A 50 -14.90 6.94 -6.40
N VAL A 51 -15.98 7.48 -5.82
CA VAL A 51 -17.24 7.77 -6.53
C VAL A 51 -17.63 9.25 -6.45
N GLY A 52 -18.50 9.70 -7.36
CA GLY A 52 -19.00 11.07 -7.39
C GLY A 52 -17.92 12.11 -7.74
N SER A 53 -17.96 13.25 -7.05
CA SER A 53 -17.11 14.42 -7.34
C SER A 53 -15.64 14.21 -6.99
N THR A 54 -15.32 13.29 -6.09
CA THR A 54 -13.93 13.00 -5.66
C THR A 54 -13.28 11.87 -6.47
N ALA A 55 -14.07 11.15 -7.27
CA ALA A 55 -13.66 9.94 -7.98
C ALA A 55 -12.38 10.12 -8.79
N LEU A 56 -12.28 11.20 -9.58
CA LEU A 56 -11.13 11.42 -10.44
C LEU A 56 -9.83 11.52 -9.64
N ALA A 57 -9.82 12.30 -8.56
CA ALA A 57 -8.64 12.52 -7.74
C ALA A 57 -8.24 11.24 -6.98
N PHE A 58 -9.21 10.57 -6.34
CA PHE A 58 -8.94 9.34 -5.59
C PHE A 58 -8.47 8.21 -6.50
N ASN A 59 -9.22 7.92 -7.57
CA ASN A 59 -8.93 6.80 -8.46
C ASN A 59 -7.60 7.02 -9.21
N SER A 60 -7.29 8.25 -9.63
CA SER A 60 -5.99 8.55 -10.24
C SER A 60 -4.83 8.33 -9.26
N SER A 61 -5.01 8.76 -8.00
CA SER A 61 -3.98 8.60 -6.97
C SER A 61 -3.70 7.13 -6.64
N ILE A 62 -4.75 6.30 -6.49
CA ILE A 62 -4.56 4.87 -6.20
C ILE A 62 -4.04 4.10 -7.42
N ILE A 63 -4.47 4.44 -8.64
CA ILE A 63 -3.91 3.86 -9.88
C ILE A 63 -2.41 4.19 -9.98
N LEU A 64 -2.03 5.44 -9.70
CA LEU A 64 -0.63 5.85 -9.67
C LEU A 64 0.18 5.04 -8.65
N THR A 65 -0.37 4.85 -7.44
CA THR A 65 0.25 3.98 -6.41
C THR A 65 0.49 2.57 -6.96
N GLY A 66 -0.53 1.95 -7.56
CA GLY A 66 -0.42 0.60 -8.14
C GLY A 66 0.65 0.52 -9.23
N ALA A 67 0.69 1.50 -10.14
CA ALA A 67 1.70 1.60 -11.18
C ALA A 67 3.13 1.72 -10.61
N ILE A 68 3.31 2.55 -9.58
CA ILE A 68 4.61 2.69 -8.91
C ILE A 68 5.02 1.38 -8.22
N VAL A 69 4.09 0.66 -7.59
CA VAL A 69 4.36 -0.65 -6.98
C VAL A 69 4.81 -1.67 -8.03
N ILE A 70 4.21 -1.68 -9.21
CA ILE A 70 4.66 -2.54 -10.32
C ILE A 70 6.08 -2.15 -10.75
N ILE A 71 6.38 -0.85 -10.89
CA ILE A 71 7.74 -0.37 -11.18
C ILE A 71 8.73 -0.85 -10.10
N LEU A 72 8.36 -0.73 -8.82
CA LEU A 72 9.14 -1.21 -7.69
C LEU A 72 9.42 -2.71 -7.80
N ALA A 73 8.46 -3.52 -8.25
CA ALA A 73 8.66 -4.95 -8.48
C ALA A 73 9.84 -5.21 -9.43
N PHE A 74 9.88 -4.53 -10.58
CA PHE A 74 10.97 -4.68 -11.56
C PHE A 74 12.31 -4.18 -11.01
N LEU A 75 12.32 -3.08 -10.24
CA LEU A 75 13.54 -2.59 -9.60
C LEU A 75 14.06 -3.57 -8.54
N PHE A 76 13.17 -4.19 -7.76
CA PHE A 76 13.52 -5.23 -6.79
C PHE A 76 14.03 -6.50 -7.44
N LEU A 77 13.45 -6.93 -8.56
CA LEU A 77 13.92 -8.07 -9.33
C LEU A 77 15.36 -7.83 -9.80
N LYS A 78 15.63 -6.64 -10.32
CA LYS A 78 16.99 -6.24 -10.77
C LYS A 78 18.00 -6.25 -9.63
N SER A 79 17.60 -5.85 -8.41
CA SER A 79 18.50 -5.77 -7.26
C SER A 79 18.72 -7.11 -6.55
N SER A 80 17.66 -7.90 -6.36
CA SER A 80 17.68 -9.10 -5.52
C SER A 80 17.73 -10.41 -6.30
N LYS A 81 17.33 -10.38 -7.59
CA LYS A 81 17.10 -11.55 -8.46
C LYS A 81 16.08 -12.56 -7.90
N LYS A 82 15.27 -12.19 -6.90
CA LYS A 82 14.28 -13.08 -6.29
C LYS A 82 12.92 -12.92 -6.97
N LEU A 83 12.35 -14.03 -7.44
CA LEU A 83 11.06 -14.05 -8.14
C LEU A 83 9.85 -13.93 -7.21
N LEU A 84 9.93 -14.46 -5.98
CA LEU A 84 8.84 -14.38 -5.01
C LEU A 84 8.43 -12.93 -4.66
N PRO A 85 9.34 -12.04 -4.21
CA PRO A 85 8.98 -10.65 -3.93
C PRO A 85 8.56 -9.90 -5.20
N PHE A 86 9.14 -10.24 -6.36
CA PHE A 86 8.73 -9.68 -7.64
C PHE A 86 7.27 -9.99 -7.97
N THR A 87 6.90 -11.27 -7.98
CA THR A 87 5.53 -11.72 -8.28
C THR A 87 4.52 -11.16 -7.28
N ALA A 88 4.84 -11.18 -5.98
CA ALA A 88 4.00 -10.59 -4.95
C ALA A 88 3.76 -9.08 -5.18
N LEU A 89 4.81 -8.31 -5.48
CA LEU A 89 4.69 -6.88 -5.76
C LEU A 89 3.90 -6.59 -7.05
N VAL A 90 4.08 -7.38 -8.11
CA VAL A 90 3.28 -7.22 -9.35
C VAL A 90 1.80 -7.46 -9.07
N VAL A 91 1.46 -8.57 -8.42
CA VAL A 91 0.06 -8.89 -8.05
C VAL A 91 -0.53 -7.80 -7.17
N PHE A 92 0.24 -7.32 -6.18
CA PHE A 92 -0.19 -6.25 -5.28
C PHE A 92 -0.42 -4.93 -6.01
N GLY A 93 0.51 -4.52 -6.88
CA GLY A 93 0.38 -3.27 -7.64
C GLY A 93 -0.79 -3.31 -8.63
N ILE A 94 -1.04 -4.46 -9.27
CA ILE A 94 -2.23 -4.67 -10.10
C ILE A 94 -3.50 -4.55 -9.26
N ALA A 95 -3.56 -5.23 -8.11
CA ALA A 95 -4.72 -5.17 -7.22
C ALA A 95 -5.03 -3.74 -6.76
N ILE A 96 -4.00 -2.99 -6.32
CA ILE A 96 -4.15 -1.57 -5.95
C ILE A 96 -4.71 -0.75 -7.13
N ALA A 97 -4.13 -0.91 -8.33
CA ALA A 97 -4.62 -0.18 -9.50
C ALA A 97 -6.06 -0.55 -9.85
N CYS A 98 -6.42 -1.83 -9.75
CA CYS A 98 -7.78 -2.31 -9.97
C CYS A 98 -8.81 -1.71 -9.00
N VAL A 99 -8.44 -1.38 -7.76
CA VAL A 99 -9.35 -0.66 -6.83
C VAL A 99 -9.77 0.70 -7.39
N GLY A 100 -8.88 1.41 -8.10
CA GLY A 100 -9.21 2.69 -8.74
C GLY A 100 -9.85 2.53 -10.13
N VAL A 101 -9.45 1.52 -10.90
CA VAL A 101 -10.05 1.23 -12.23
C VAL A 101 -11.49 0.74 -12.09
N PHE A 102 -11.78 0.00 -11.03
CA PHE A 102 -13.10 -0.48 -10.69
C PHE A 102 -13.53 0.15 -9.36
N PRO A 103 -14.14 1.35 -9.38
CA PRO A 103 -14.62 1.99 -8.15
C PRO A 103 -15.73 1.18 -7.48
N THR A 104 -16.12 1.55 -6.26
CA THR A 104 -17.02 0.74 -5.42
C THR A 104 -18.40 0.45 -6.06
N ASN A 105 -18.84 1.27 -7.02
CA ASN A 105 -20.06 1.04 -7.79
C ASN A 105 -19.94 -0.13 -8.80
N ILE A 106 -18.73 -0.56 -9.16
CA ILE A 106 -18.45 -1.76 -9.95
C ILE A 106 -18.08 -2.91 -8.99
N ARG A 107 -19.09 -3.37 -8.24
CA ARG A 107 -18.95 -4.13 -6.99
C ARG A 107 -18.02 -5.36 -7.06
N ALA A 108 -18.30 -6.32 -7.96
CA ALA A 108 -17.57 -7.59 -7.98
C ALA A 108 -16.05 -7.43 -8.21
N PRO A 109 -15.59 -6.78 -9.30
CA PRO A 109 -14.15 -6.57 -9.51
C PRO A 109 -13.51 -5.67 -8.45
N HIS A 110 -14.25 -4.68 -7.92
CA HIS A 110 -13.77 -3.84 -6.82
C HIS A 110 -13.45 -4.67 -5.55
N VAL A 111 -14.42 -5.46 -5.10
CA VAL A 111 -14.28 -6.29 -3.89
C VAL A 111 -13.14 -7.30 -4.06
N THR A 112 -13.01 -7.94 -5.23
CA THR A 112 -11.88 -8.84 -5.50
C THR A 112 -10.54 -8.12 -5.40
N ALA A 113 -10.41 -6.95 -6.01
CA ALA A 113 -9.18 -6.15 -5.96
C ALA A 113 -8.84 -5.70 -4.52
N ALA A 114 -9.85 -5.26 -3.75
CA ALA A 114 -9.69 -4.86 -2.35
C ALA A 114 -9.22 -6.02 -1.47
N ILE A 115 -9.84 -7.20 -1.59
CA ILE A 115 -9.44 -8.41 -0.82
C ILE A 115 -7.99 -8.78 -1.13
N ILE A 116 -7.60 -8.82 -2.41
CA ILE A 116 -6.22 -9.14 -2.79
C ILE A 116 -5.26 -8.10 -2.19
N THR A 117 -5.60 -6.81 -2.24
CA THR A 117 -4.80 -5.73 -1.65
C THR A 117 -4.61 -5.92 -0.14
N PHE A 118 -5.69 -6.22 0.59
CA PHE A 118 -5.66 -6.39 2.05
C PHE A 118 -4.95 -7.67 2.48
N VAL A 119 -4.92 -8.71 1.66
CA VAL A 119 -4.17 -9.95 1.98
C VAL A 119 -2.69 -9.81 1.62
N ILE A 120 -2.38 -9.33 0.43
CA ILE A 120 -1.00 -9.31 -0.08
C ILE A 120 -0.17 -8.19 0.56
N GLY A 121 -0.77 -7.02 0.84
CA GLY A 121 -0.08 -5.87 1.43
C GLY A 121 0.64 -6.21 2.74
N PRO A 122 -0.04 -6.80 3.75
CA PRO A 122 0.60 -7.25 4.98
C PRO A 122 1.72 -8.26 4.74
N LEU A 123 1.54 -9.22 3.81
CA LEU A 123 2.57 -10.21 3.48
C LEU A 123 3.85 -9.57 2.92
N ILE A 124 3.71 -8.52 2.12
CA ILE A 124 4.85 -7.73 1.63
C ILE A 124 5.51 -6.95 2.79
N CYS A 125 4.72 -6.39 3.70
CA CYS A 125 5.20 -5.69 4.89
C CYS A 125 6.12 -6.60 5.73
N ILE A 126 5.64 -7.79 6.11
CA ILE A 126 6.47 -8.74 6.88
C ILE A 126 7.66 -9.26 6.10
N GLY A 127 7.54 -9.41 4.77
CA GLY A 127 8.67 -9.78 3.91
C GLY A 127 9.87 -8.85 4.03
N SER A 128 9.63 -7.58 4.40
CA SER A 128 10.68 -6.57 4.60
C SER A 128 11.51 -6.76 5.86
N TYR A 129 11.07 -7.61 6.79
CA TYR A 129 11.82 -8.00 7.99
C TYR A 129 13.23 -8.47 7.63
N TRP A 130 13.34 -9.32 6.60
CA TRP A 130 14.60 -9.92 6.15
C TRP A 130 15.54 -8.96 5.44
N TYR A 131 15.08 -7.75 5.12
CA TYR A 131 15.85 -6.71 4.44
C TYR A 131 16.20 -5.53 5.34
N SER A 132 15.90 -5.63 6.64
CA SER A 132 15.96 -4.50 7.57
C SER A 132 16.72 -4.86 8.83
N LYS A 133 17.53 -3.92 9.34
CA LYS A 133 18.28 -4.11 10.58
C LYS A 133 17.38 -3.90 11.79
N LYS A 134 17.74 -4.48 12.93
CA LYS A 134 17.10 -4.19 14.22
C LYS A 134 17.45 -2.76 14.67
N PRO A 135 16.55 -2.03 15.36
CA PRO A 135 15.21 -2.45 15.81
C PRO A 135 14.11 -2.30 14.74
N GLN A 136 14.40 -1.69 13.59
CA GLN A 136 13.40 -1.39 12.56
C GLN A 136 12.64 -2.62 12.05
N SER A 137 13.29 -3.78 11.96
CA SER A 137 12.60 -5.01 11.56
C SER A 137 11.47 -5.42 12.51
N TYR A 138 11.54 -5.10 13.81
CA TYR A 138 10.46 -5.37 14.77
C TYR A 138 9.25 -4.46 14.54
N LEU A 139 9.47 -3.21 14.13
CA LEU A 139 8.37 -2.32 13.73
C LEU A 139 7.58 -2.92 12.55
N PHE A 140 8.25 -3.56 11.59
CA PHE A 140 7.57 -4.17 10.44
C PHE A 140 6.73 -5.39 10.82
N VAL A 141 7.17 -6.16 11.83
CA VAL A 141 6.35 -7.23 12.41
C VAL A 141 5.10 -6.64 13.07
N LEU A 142 5.24 -5.56 13.84
CA LEU A 142 4.11 -4.90 14.49
C LEU A 142 3.09 -4.35 13.48
N LEU A 143 3.56 -3.60 12.47
CA LEU A 143 2.70 -3.04 11.42
C LEU A 143 2.00 -4.14 10.61
N TRP A 144 2.71 -5.23 10.33
CA TRP A 144 2.12 -6.42 9.72
C TRP A 144 1.02 -7.03 10.61
N LEU A 145 1.29 -7.25 11.90
CA LEU A 145 0.32 -7.83 12.84
C LEU A 145 -0.96 -6.99 12.91
N ILE A 146 -0.85 -5.67 13.04
CA ILE A 146 -2.00 -4.77 13.07
C ILE A 146 -2.80 -4.90 11.76
N SER A 147 -2.12 -4.85 10.61
CA SER A 147 -2.78 -4.89 9.31
C SER A 147 -3.44 -6.24 9.04
N ILE A 148 -2.80 -7.37 9.37
CA ILE A 148 -3.33 -8.70 9.10
C ILE A 148 -4.50 -9.05 10.02
N ILE A 149 -4.45 -8.66 11.30
CA ILE A 149 -5.56 -8.83 12.23
C ILE A 149 -6.76 -8.02 11.73
N ALA A 150 -6.55 -6.76 11.34
CA ALA A 150 -7.62 -5.93 10.80
C ALA A 150 -8.16 -6.47 9.46
N SER A 151 -7.30 -7.05 8.61
CA SER A 151 -7.72 -7.67 7.34
C SER A 151 -8.59 -8.90 7.57
N ILE A 152 -8.22 -9.74 8.53
CA ILE A 152 -9.01 -10.91 8.93
C ILE A 152 -10.36 -10.46 9.51
N SER A 153 -10.33 -9.51 10.46
CA SER A 153 -11.54 -8.93 11.06
C SER A 153 -12.46 -8.29 10.01
N TYR A 154 -11.90 -7.62 9.00
CA TYR A 154 -12.66 -7.04 7.91
C TYR A 154 -13.49 -8.11 7.18
N GLN A 155 -12.90 -9.25 6.84
CA GLN A 155 -13.64 -10.33 6.17
C GLN A 155 -14.79 -10.90 7.01
N PHE A 156 -14.62 -11.00 8.33
CA PHE A 156 -15.70 -11.41 9.23
C PHE A 156 -16.76 -10.31 9.39
N SER A 157 -16.37 -9.04 9.40
CA SER A 157 -17.28 -7.90 9.54
C SER A 157 -18.19 -7.69 8.33
N VAL A 158 -17.76 -8.12 7.13
CA VAL A 158 -18.58 -8.10 5.89
C VAL A 158 -19.85 -8.95 6.07
N LEU A 159 -19.87 -9.86 7.03
CA LEU A 159 -21.02 -10.72 7.36
C LEU A 159 -21.90 -10.16 8.50
N GLY A 160 -21.46 -9.13 9.24
CA GLY A 160 -22.06 -8.73 10.54
C GLY A 160 -22.47 -7.26 10.72
N GLY A 161 -22.13 -6.36 9.80
CA GLY A 161 -22.72 -5.02 9.69
C GLY A 161 -22.37 -4.02 10.80
N THR A 162 -21.19 -3.39 10.73
CA THR A 162 -20.85 -1.97 11.07
C THR A 162 -19.34 -1.82 11.35
N GLY A 163 -18.73 -0.69 10.98
CA GLY A 163 -17.31 -0.38 11.27
C GLY A 163 -16.29 -0.62 10.14
N PHE A 164 -16.73 -0.78 8.89
CA PHE A 164 -15.84 -1.05 7.74
C PHE A 164 -14.78 0.03 7.53
N GLY A 165 -15.16 1.30 7.65
CA GLY A 165 -14.26 2.43 7.43
C GLY A 165 -13.05 2.45 8.36
N LEU A 166 -13.26 2.17 9.65
CA LEU A 166 -12.17 2.12 10.61
C LEU A 166 -11.23 0.94 10.32
N LEU A 167 -11.79 -0.24 10.03
CA LEU A 167 -10.98 -1.43 9.72
C LEU A 167 -10.11 -1.22 8.48
N GLU A 168 -10.63 -0.65 7.40
CA GLU A 168 -9.81 -0.34 6.21
C GLU A 168 -8.63 0.58 6.53
N ARG A 169 -8.82 1.57 7.39
CA ARG A 169 -7.73 2.47 7.82
C ARG A 169 -6.71 1.76 8.69
N ILE A 170 -7.16 0.89 9.59
CA ILE A 170 -6.25 0.06 10.43
C ILE A 170 -5.48 -0.96 9.55
N ILE A 171 -6.02 -1.36 8.39
CA ILE A 171 -5.27 -2.14 7.40
C ILE A 171 -4.28 -1.26 6.64
N VAL A 172 -4.74 -0.13 6.09
CA VAL A 172 -3.98 0.67 5.11
C VAL A 172 -2.91 1.54 5.76
N TYR A 173 -3.20 2.18 6.90
CA TYR A 173 -2.26 3.12 7.53
C TYR A 173 -0.94 2.44 7.93
N PRO A 174 -0.93 1.26 8.57
CA PRO A 174 0.34 0.60 8.88
C PRO A 174 1.13 0.23 7.62
N LEU A 175 0.47 -0.12 6.50
CA LEU A 175 1.15 -0.38 5.23
C LEU A 175 1.78 0.89 4.64
N LEU A 176 1.07 2.02 4.68
CA LEU A 176 1.62 3.31 4.23
C LEU A 176 2.82 3.72 5.09
N ILE A 177 2.70 3.60 6.42
CA ILE A 177 3.77 3.88 7.37
C ILE A 177 4.97 2.95 7.11
N TRP A 178 4.73 1.64 6.95
CA TRP A 178 5.77 0.67 6.62
C TRP A 178 6.52 1.08 5.35
N ALA A 179 5.80 1.39 4.26
CA ALA A 179 6.40 1.75 2.99
C ALA A 179 7.22 3.06 3.07
N ILE A 180 6.77 4.04 3.85
CA ILE A 180 7.53 5.27 4.13
C ILE A 180 8.82 4.94 4.87
N VAL A 181 8.72 4.20 5.99
CA VAL A 181 9.87 3.87 6.84
C VAL A 181 10.88 2.98 6.11
N PHE A 182 10.41 1.99 5.36
CA PHE A 182 11.23 1.16 4.48
C PHE A 182 11.88 1.98 3.37
N GLY A 183 11.14 2.91 2.77
CA GLY A 183 11.66 3.82 1.76
C GLY A 183 12.77 4.70 2.30
N ILE A 184 12.60 5.26 3.50
CA ILE A 184 13.64 6.05 4.19
C ILE A 184 14.89 5.20 4.39
N GLN A 185 14.76 3.97 4.89
CA GLN A 185 15.89 3.04 5.04
C GLN A 185 16.62 2.80 3.71
N MET A 186 15.89 2.69 2.61
CA MET A 186 16.48 2.50 1.29
C MET A 186 17.26 3.73 0.80
N VAL A 187 16.77 4.94 1.09
CA VAL A 187 17.46 6.19 0.76
C VAL A 187 18.71 6.41 1.60
N ILE A 188 18.63 6.21 2.92
CA ILE A 188 19.72 6.56 3.86
C ILE A 188 20.73 5.43 4.07
N GLY A 189 20.32 4.18 3.85
CA GLY A 189 21.10 3.02 4.26
C GLY A 189 22.42 2.91 3.49
N LYS A 190 23.53 3.20 4.16
CA LYS A 190 24.89 2.90 3.69
C LYS A 190 25.09 1.38 3.62
N LYS A 191 25.98 0.95 2.71
CA LYS A 191 26.26 -0.46 2.36
C LYS A 191 26.28 -1.41 3.55
#